data_AF-A0A8M1NC16-F1
#
_entry.id   AF-A0A8M1NC16-F1
#
_cell.length_a   1.000
_cell.length_b   1.000
_cell.length_c   1.000
_cell.angle_alpha   90.00
_cell.angle_beta   90.00
_cell.angle_gamma   90.00
#
_symmetry.space_group_name_H-M   'P 1'
#
loop_
_entity.id
_entity.type
_entity.pdbx_description
1 polymer ?
#
loop_
_entity_poly.entity_id
_entity_poly.type
_entity_poly.pdbx_seq_one_letter_code
_entity_poly.pdbx_strand_id
1 'polypeptide(L)'
;MTTRKRNKPSLPESDSDKTECEAAKRLAHCQSDMNTVGHNDPLHHHLSPYFSMRHSPRLTYSFFNQPCVELAKAFLGKVLVRKLTDGTELRGKIVETEAYLGGEDKASHSAGGKRTERNTAMFMKPGTIYVYPIYGIYLCMNVSSQGEGAAVLLRSLEPLSGQDVMRGLRAAKRKPGAKSLKDKELCNGPSKLCQALDIQRSFDRRDLATDVEVWLEMDPEKEAIVDAGEVVMAPRIGVDSHGEWATKPLRFYLRGHPCVSVLNKDAERRMDSQSDTERTVC
;
A
#
# COMPACT_ATOMS: atom_id res chain seq x y z
N MET A 1 -30.84 -47.50 -14.58
CA MET A 1 -29.94 -47.67 -15.74
C MET A 1 -28.56 -47.13 -15.37
N THR A 2 -27.58 -48.04 -15.32
CA THR A 2 -26.11 -47.89 -15.33
C THR A 2 -25.44 -46.82 -14.45
N THR A 3 -25.09 -47.23 -13.24
CA THR A 3 -23.99 -46.73 -12.40
C THR A 3 -22.62 -47.21 -12.92
N ARG A 4 -21.60 -46.34 -12.97
CA ARG A 4 -20.17 -46.75 -12.94
C ARG A 4 -19.36 -45.80 -12.04
N LYS A 5 -19.07 -46.28 -10.82
CA LYS A 5 -17.98 -45.82 -9.95
C LYS A 5 -16.64 -46.06 -10.65
N ARG A 6 -15.69 -45.13 -10.53
CA ARG A 6 -14.26 -45.40 -10.78
C ARG A 6 -13.45 -45.14 -9.51
N ASN A 7 -12.60 -46.11 -9.22
CA ASN A 7 -11.76 -46.25 -8.03
C ASN A 7 -10.66 -45.19 -7.95
N LYS A 8 -10.32 -44.84 -6.70
CA LYS A 8 -9.13 -44.11 -6.28
C LYS A 8 -7.97 -45.13 -6.14
N PRO A 9 -6.73 -44.83 -6.57
CA PRO A 9 -5.55 -45.57 -6.13
C PRO A 9 -4.97 -44.95 -4.85
N SER A 10 -4.67 -45.80 -3.88
CA SER A 10 -3.84 -45.51 -2.71
C SER A 10 -2.35 -45.47 -3.11
N LEU A 11 -1.61 -44.49 -2.60
CA LEU A 11 -0.14 -44.45 -2.62
C LEU A 11 0.39 -44.67 -1.19
N PRO A 12 1.55 -45.34 -1.04
CA PRO A 12 2.02 -45.88 0.22
C PRO A 12 2.72 -44.84 1.10
N GLU A 13 2.69 -45.08 2.41
CA GLU A 13 3.57 -44.45 3.41
C GLU A 13 5.01 -44.91 3.18
N SER A 14 5.96 -43.97 3.23
CA SER A 14 7.39 -44.25 3.33
C SER A 14 8.04 -43.25 4.28
N ASP A 15 8.57 -43.76 5.38
CA ASP A 15 9.51 -43.08 6.27
C ASP A 15 10.74 -42.60 5.49
N SER A 16 11.10 -41.34 5.70
CA SER A 16 12.43 -40.82 5.40
C SER A 16 12.86 -39.88 6.51
N ASP A 17 13.62 -40.44 7.44
CA ASP A 17 14.83 -39.91 8.04
C ASP A 17 14.98 -38.37 8.17
N LYS A 18 14.97 -37.94 9.44
CA LYS A 18 16.10 -37.27 10.09
C LYS A 18 16.90 -36.30 9.20
N THR A 19 16.57 -35.02 9.26
CA THR A 19 17.55 -33.92 9.17
C THR A 19 16.88 -32.62 9.62
N GLU A 20 17.67 -31.72 10.21
CA GLU A 20 17.28 -30.37 10.67
C GLU A 20 16.64 -30.24 12.06
N CYS A 21 17.31 -30.84 13.05
CA CYS A 21 17.36 -30.35 14.42
C CYS A 21 18.82 -29.97 14.74
N GLU A 22 19.33 -28.78 14.32
CA GLU A 22 20.64 -28.30 14.84
C GLU A 22 21.00 -26.81 14.68
N ALA A 23 20.11 -25.91 14.21
CA ALA A 23 20.53 -24.54 13.89
C ALA A 23 20.13 -23.41 14.88
N ALA A 24 19.36 -23.67 15.95
CA ALA A 24 18.84 -22.58 16.80
C ALA A 24 19.17 -22.65 18.31
N LYS A 25 20.15 -23.48 18.74
CA LYS A 25 20.47 -23.69 20.17
C LYS A 25 21.91 -23.34 20.61
N ARG A 26 22.65 -22.50 19.89
CA ARG A 26 24.09 -22.21 20.19
C ARG A 26 24.43 -20.75 20.58
N LEU A 27 23.68 -20.11 21.48
CA LEU A 27 24.07 -18.79 22.02
C LEU A 27 23.98 -18.65 23.55
N ALA A 28 24.11 -19.74 24.30
CA ALA A 28 24.25 -19.68 25.75
C ALA A 28 25.38 -20.60 26.25
N HIS A 29 26.23 -20.05 27.13
CA HIS A 29 27.30 -20.67 27.92
C HIS A 29 28.71 -20.77 27.31
N CYS A 30 29.55 -19.80 27.67
CA CYS A 30 30.97 -19.97 28.03
C CYS A 30 31.22 -18.94 29.16
N GLN A 31 31.11 -19.30 30.44
CA GLN A 31 32.24 -19.67 31.35
C GLN A 31 33.38 -18.65 31.24
N SER A 32 33.39 -17.64 32.10
CA SER A 32 34.06 -17.57 33.42
C SER A 32 35.57 -17.32 33.34
N ASP A 33 36.01 -16.44 34.23
CA ASP A 33 37.39 -16.19 34.66
C ASP A 33 38.28 -15.33 33.75
N MET A 34 38.51 -14.09 34.16
CA MET A 34 39.81 -13.66 34.70
C MET A 34 39.82 -12.13 34.86
N ASN A 35 40.12 -11.70 36.08
CA ASN A 35 40.33 -10.32 36.47
C ASN A 35 41.69 -9.80 35.95
N THR A 36 41.74 -8.46 35.81
CA THR A 36 42.90 -7.56 35.93
C THR A 36 43.87 -7.33 34.76
N VAL A 37 44.18 -6.03 34.63
CA VAL A 37 45.30 -5.32 33.99
C VAL A 37 45.05 -4.84 32.55
N GLY A 38 45.08 -3.51 32.40
CA GLY A 38 44.67 -2.79 31.20
C GLY A 38 45.72 -2.67 30.10
N HIS A 39 45.20 -2.41 28.89
CA HIS A 39 45.90 -1.70 27.83
C HIS A 39 44.87 -1.03 26.91
N ASN A 40 45.18 0.20 26.49
CA ASN A 40 44.38 1.02 25.59
C ASN A 40 44.25 0.38 24.20
N ASP A 41 43.04 0.36 23.64
CA ASP A 41 42.79 0.15 22.20
C ASP A 41 41.82 1.21 21.66
N PRO A 42 42.20 2.04 20.67
CA PRO A 42 41.33 3.06 20.11
C PRO A 42 40.54 2.54 18.91
N LEU A 43 39.32 2.03 19.15
CA LEU A 43 38.29 1.86 18.12
C LEU A 43 36.93 2.37 18.62
N HIS A 44 36.84 3.70 18.79
CA HIS A 44 35.55 4.38 18.89
C HIS A 44 34.90 4.41 17.50
N HIS A 45 34.02 3.45 17.22
CA HIS A 45 33.07 3.56 16.12
C HIS A 45 32.11 4.73 16.40
N HIS A 46 32.45 5.88 15.81
CA HIS A 46 31.58 7.05 15.73
C HIS A 46 30.40 6.71 14.80
N LEU A 47 29.30 6.19 15.35
CA LEU A 47 28.03 6.17 14.65
C LEU A 47 27.60 7.62 14.44
N SER A 48 27.46 8.00 13.17
CA SER A 48 26.99 9.33 12.75
C SER A 48 25.60 9.60 13.34
N PRO A 49 25.35 10.74 14.01
CA PRO A 49 24.04 11.10 14.52
C PRO A 49 23.00 11.32 13.41
N TYR A 50 23.41 11.30 12.13
CA TYR A 50 22.53 11.45 10.98
C TYR A 50 21.86 10.15 10.51
N PHE A 51 22.22 8.99 11.07
CA PHE A 51 21.66 7.68 10.69
C PHE A 51 20.81 7.06 11.80
N SER A 52 19.88 7.85 12.34
CA SER A 52 18.73 7.31 13.10
C SER A 52 17.52 7.30 12.17
N MET A 53 17.23 6.16 11.52
CA MET A 53 15.90 5.96 10.95
C MET A 53 14.90 6.01 12.11
N ARG A 54 14.29 7.16 12.34
CA ARG A 54 13.17 7.27 13.27
C ARG A 54 12.05 6.41 12.69
N HIS A 55 11.85 5.21 13.24
CA HIS A 55 10.70 4.39 12.91
C HIS A 55 9.44 5.19 13.29
N SER A 56 8.74 5.69 12.27
CA SER A 56 7.46 6.35 12.46
C SER A 56 6.43 5.31 12.90
N PRO A 57 5.56 5.62 13.88
CA PRO A 57 4.62 4.63 14.37
C PRO A 57 3.67 4.18 13.26
N ARG A 58 3.48 2.86 13.18
CA ARG A 58 2.45 2.24 12.37
C ARG A 58 1.08 2.81 12.73
N LEU A 59 0.27 3.12 11.72
CA LEU A 59 -1.12 3.51 11.87
C LEU A 59 -1.99 2.29 12.22
N THR A 60 -2.85 2.47 13.23
CA THR A 60 -3.66 1.38 13.81
C THR A 60 -5.11 1.44 13.31
N TYR A 61 -5.94 0.51 13.78
CA TYR A 61 -7.36 0.43 13.45
C TYR A 61 -8.11 1.78 13.57
N SER A 62 -7.77 2.61 14.56
CA SER A 62 -8.42 3.91 14.77
C SER A 62 -8.25 4.87 13.59
N PHE A 63 -7.12 4.80 12.87
CA PHE A 63 -6.91 5.58 11.65
C PHE A 63 -7.80 5.10 10.51
N PHE A 64 -7.98 3.79 10.36
CA PHE A 64 -8.77 3.23 9.25
C PHE A 64 -10.28 3.33 9.48
N ASN A 65 -10.73 3.32 10.73
CA ASN A 65 -12.14 3.36 11.12
C ASN A 65 -12.74 4.77 11.04
N GLN A 66 -12.81 5.32 9.82
CA GLN A 66 -13.42 6.61 9.53
C GLN A 66 -14.17 6.57 8.18
N PRO A 67 -15.10 7.51 7.92
CA PRO A 67 -15.89 7.52 6.68
C PRO A 67 -14.99 7.53 5.43
N CYS A 68 -15.46 6.90 4.35
CA CYS A 68 -14.62 6.60 3.18
C CYS A 68 -13.92 7.82 2.55
N VAL A 69 -14.60 8.97 2.47
CA VAL A 69 -14.02 10.21 1.93
C VAL A 69 -12.93 10.76 2.85
N GLU A 70 -13.17 10.75 4.16
CA GLU A 70 -12.20 11.22 5.14
C GLU A 70 -10.98 10.31 5.17
N LEU A 71 -11.17 8.99 5.10
CA LEU A 71 -10.05 8.05 4.97
C LEU A 71 -9.24 8.30 3.69
N ALA A 72 -9.92 8.53 2.55
CA ALA A 72 -9.25 8.75 1.27
C ALA A 72 -8.36 10.00 1.31
N LYS A 73 -8.82 11.08 1.94
CA LYS A 73 -8.01 12.29 2.16
C LYS A 73 -6.91 12.05 3.19
N ALA A 74 -7.22 11.41 4.32
CA ALA A 74 -6.29 11.15 5.41
C ALA A 74 -5.12 10.23 5.00
N PHE A 75 -5.31 9.37 3.99
CA PHE A 75 -4.23 8.59 3.40
C PHE A 75 -3.16 9.46 2.72
N LEU A 76 -3.53 10.63 2.16
CA LEU A 76 -2.57 11.49 1.48
C LEU A 76 -1.46 11.93 2.45
N GLY A 77 -0.22 11.84 1.98
CA GLY A 77 0.97 12.11 2.78
C GLY A 77 1.40 10.97 3.70
N LYS A 78 0.61 9.90 3.88
CA LYS A 78 1.04 8.73 4.68
C LYS A 78 1.97 7.83 3.88
N VAL A 79 2.81 7.06 4.57
CA VAL A 79 3.83 6.20 3.94
C VAL A 79 3.37 4.76 3.96
N LEU A 80 3.15 4.18 2.77
CA LEU A 80 2.94 2.75 2.62
C LEU A 80 4.30 2.04 2.63
N VAL A 81 4.45 1.08 3.52
CA VAL A 81 5.67 0.29 3.68
C VAL A 81 5.39 -1.15 3.30
N ARG A 82 6.29 -1.73 2.51
CA ARG A 82 6.32 -3.16 2.17
C ARG A 82 7.66 -3.74 2.59
N LYS A 83 7.66 -4.78 3.42
CA LYS A 83 8.86 -5.52 3.83
C LYS A 83 8.99 -6.85 3.09
N LEU A 84 9.92 -6.93 2.14
CA LEU A 84 10.19 -8.15 1.36
C LEU A 84 10.75 -9.27 2.25
N THR A 85 10.76 -10.50 1.71
CA THR A 85 11.20 -11.70 2.43
C THR A 85 12.67 -11.67 2.86
N ASP A 86 13.51 -10.90 2.17
CA ASP A 86 14.92 -10.68 2.51
C ASP A 86 15.12 -9.58 3.57
N GLY A 87 14.03 -8.97 4.05
CA GLY A 87 14.04 -7.88 5.02
C GLY A 87 14.09 -6.47 4.41
N THR A 88 14.23 -6.34 3.10
CA THR A 88 14.25 -5.03 2.41
C THR A 88 12.90 -4.31 2.57
N GLU A 89 12.93 -3.05 3.00
CA GLU A 89 11.75 -2.20 3.10
C GLU A 89 11.61 -1.24 1.90
N LEU A 90 10.52 -1.38 1.17
CA LEU A 90 10.09 -0.46 0.12
C LEU A 90 9.10 0.54 0.71
N ARG A 91 9.33 1.84 0.53
CA ARG A 91 8.50 2.90 1.11
C ARG A 91 7.99 3.83 0.03
N GLY A 92 6.71 4.19 0.08
CA GLY A 92 6.12 5.15 -0.83
C GLY A 92 5.06 6.02 -0.16
N LYS A 93 5.18 7.34 -0.31
CA LYS A 93 4.19 8.31 0.20
C LYS A 93 2.97 8.33 -0.70
N ILE A 94 1.78 8.18 -0.13
CA ILE A 94 0.54 8.19 -0.90
C ILE A 94 0.25 9.61 -1.37
N VAL A 95 0.12 9.79 -2.68
CA VAL A 95 -0.13 11.10 -3.31
C VAL A 95 -1.41 11.15 -4.12
N GLU A 96 -2.10 10.02 -4.31
CA GLU A 96 -3.38 9.93 -5.00
C GLU A 96 -4.21 8.73 -4.52
N THR A 97 -5.49 8.98 -4.23
CA THR A 97 -6.47 7.99 -3.77
C THR A 97 -7.83 8.18 -4.44
N GLU A 98 -8.69 7.16 -4.42
CA GLU A 98 -10.10 7.25 -4.81
C GLU A 98 -11.00 6.63 -3.75
N ALA A 99 -12.10 7.30 -3.42
CA ALA A 99 -13.15 6.74 -2.56
C ALA A 99 -14.20 5.98 -3.39
N TYR A 100 -14.60 4.83 -2.89
CA TYR A 100 -15.74 4.05 -3.38
C TYR A 100 -16.74 3.86 -2.23
N LEU A 101 -17.91 4.48 -2.34
CA LEU A 101 -18.79 4.76 -1.19
C LEU A 101 -19.72 3.60 -0.77
N GLY A 102 -19.51 2.39 -1.27
CA GLY A 102 -20.37 1.26 -0.91
C GLY A 102 -21.57 1.09 -1.85
N GLY A 103 -22.74 0.83 -1.28
CA GLY A 103 -23.93 0.39 -2.03
C GLY A 103 -24.54 1.44 -2.97
N GLU A 104 -24.48 2.72 -2.62
CA GLU A 104 -25.00 3.81 -3.46
C GLU A 104 -24.14 4.06 -4.70
N ASP A 105 -22.84 3.77 -4.60
CA ASP A 105 -21.86 4.10 -5.62
C ASP A 105 -21.90 3.12 -6.78
N LYS A 106 -22.53 3.55 -7.89
CA LYS A 106 -22.66 2.73 -9.10
C LYS A 106 -21.32 2.32 -9.71
N ALA A 107 -20.22 3.04 -9.43
CA ALA A 107 -18.88 2.68 -9.91
C ALA A 107 -18.14 1.72 -8.97
N SER A 108 -18.68 1.44 -7.78
CA SER A 108 -18.09 0.52 -6.82
C SER A 108 -18.39 -0.93 -7.16
N HIS A 109 -17.47 -1.83 -6.81
CA HIS A 109 -17.73 -3.27 -6.86
C HIS A 109 -18.85 -3.70 -5.89
N SER A 110 -19.18 -2.88 -4.90
CA SER A 110 -20.26 -3.09 -3.93
C SER A 110 -21.59 -2.43 -4.33
N ALA A 111 -21.71 -1.88 -5.56
CA ALA A 111 -22.92 -1.21 -6.02
C ALA A 111 -24.18 -2.05 -5.77
N GLY A 112 -25.24 -1.41 -5.27
CA GLY A 112 -26.49 -2.07 -4.85
C GLY A 112 -26.35 -2.99 -3.63
N GLY A 113 -25.27 -2.84 -2.84
CA GLY A 113 -24.96 -3.72 -1.71
C GLY A 113 -24.43 -5.09 -2.12
N LYS A 114 -24.00 -5.24 -3.39
CA LYS A 114 -23.57 -6.52 -3.95
C LYS A 114 -22.36 -7.09 -3.20
N ARG A 115 -22.55 -8.22 -2.53
CA ARG A 115 -21.49 -9.03 -1.90
C ARG A 115 -21.16 -10.24 -2.76
N THR A 116 -19.89 -10.42 -3.06
CA THR A 116 -19.32 -11.56 -3.80
C THR A 116 -18.09 -12.06 -3.07
N GLU A 117 -17.63 -13.26 -3.39
CA GLU A 117 -16.35 -13.77 -2.87
C GLU A 117 -15.19 -12.79 -3.17
N ARG A 118 -15.19 -12.20 -4.37
CA ARG A 118 -14.15 -11.26 -4.80
C ARG A 118 -14.07 -10.01 -3.94
N ASN A 119 -15.19 -9.35 -3.66
CA ASN A 119 -15.21 -8.06 -2.96
C ASN A 119 -15.46 -8.18 -1.45
N THR A 120 -15.38 -9.39 -0.88
CA THR A 120 -15.65 -9.65 0.54
C THR A 120 -14.84 -8.72 1.46
N ALA A 121 -13.58 -8.42 1.10
CA ALA A 121 -12.73 -7.50 1.84
C ALA A 121 -13.34 -6.09 2.04
N MET A 122 -14.16 -5.58 1.10
CA MET A 122 -14.83 -4.27 1.23
C MET A 122 -15.91 -4.26 2.32
N PHE A 123 -16.37 -5.43 2.76
CA PHE A 123 -17.39 -5.62 3.80
C PHE A 123 -16.78 -6.17 5.10
N MET A 124 -15.44 -6.26 5.18
CA MET A 124 -14.73 -6.61 6.40
C MET A 124 -14.45 -5.33 7.22
N LYS A 125 -13.79 -5.48 8.38
CA LYS A 125 -13.47 -4.34 9.24
C LYS A 125 -12.60 -3.30 8.50
N PRO A 126 -12.72 -2.00 8.84
CA PRO A 126 -11.83 -0.97 8.32
C PRO A 126 -10.35 -1.34 8.51
N GLY A 127 -9.52 -1.04 7.50
CA GLY A 127 -8.12 -1.44 7.44
C GLY A 127 -7.88 -2.77 6.71
N THR A 128 -8.94 -3.51 6.37
CA THR A 128 -8.82 -4.74 5.57
C THR A 128 -8.43 -4.42 4.13
N ILE A 129 -7.35 -5.03 3.65
CA ILE A 129 -6.85 -4.85 2.28
C ILE A 129 -7.75 -5.60 1.31
N TYR A 130 -8.19 -4.92 0.25
CA TYR A 130 -8.88 -5.52 -0.88
C TYR A 130 -7.99 -5.47 -2.12
N VAL A 131 -7.40 -6.61 -2.49
CA VAL A 131 -6.57 -6.76 -3.70
C VAL A 131 -7.33 -7.56 -4.75
N TYR A 132 -7.54 -6.98 -5.92
CA TYR A 132 -8.24 -7.66 -7.01
C TYR A 132 -7.52 -7.56 -8.35
N PRO A 133 -7.73 -8.53 -9.26
CA PRO A 133 -7.23 -8.42 -10.62
C PRO A 133 -8.09 -7.52 -11.51
N ILE A 134 -7.43 -6.69 -12.29
CA ILE A 134 -8.03 -5.90 -13.38
C ILE A 134 -7.36 -6.28 -14.70
N TYR A 135 -8.16 -6.36 -15.76
CA TYR A 135 -7.71 -6.78 -17.10
C TYR A 135 -6.94 -8.12 -17.12
N GLY A 136 -7.26 -9.03 -16.20
CA GLY A 136 -6.65 -10.36 -16.06
C GLY A 136 -5.25 -10.39 -15.43
N ILE A 137 -4.41 -9.37 -15.67
CA ILE A 137 -2.97 -9.41 -15.38
C ILE A 137 -2.49 -8.39 -14.35
N TYR A 138 -3.26 -7.34 -14.11
CA TYR A 138 -2.88 -6.25 -13.21
C TYR A 138 -3.61 -6.36 -11.88
N LEU A 139 -3.05 -5.82 -10.81
CA LEU A 139 -3.70 -5.75 -9.51
C LEU A 139 -4.05 -4.31 -9.16
N CYS A 140 -5.07 -4.14 -8.33
CA CYS A 140 -5.38 -2.90 -7.64
C CYS A 140 -5.46 -3.18 -6.14
N MET A 141 -4.93 -2.28 -5.32
CA MET A 141 -4.95 -2.39 -3.86
C MET A 141 -5.86 -1.31 -3.27
N ASN A 142 -6.88 -1.75 -2.55
CA ASN A 142 -7.80 -0.88 -1.82
C ASN A 142 -7.73 -1.21 -0.34
N VAL A 143 -8.26 -0.34 0.50
CA VAL A 143 -8.39 -0.55 1.94
C VAL A 143 -9.82 -0.25 2.35
N SER A 144 -10.48 -1.19 3.01
CA SER A 144 -11.82 -1.02 3.55
C SER A 144 -11.85 0.14 4.55
N SER A 145 -12.90 0.96 4.47
CA SER A 145 -13.15 2.11 5.34
C SER A 145 -14.38 1.87 6.21
N GLN A 146 -14.79 2.86 7.00
CA GLN A 146 -16.10 2.82 7.65
C GLN A 146 -17.21 2.90 6.60
N GLY A 147 -18.13 1.94 6.64
CA GLY A 147 -19.30 1.85 5.75
C GLY A 147 -19.33 0.53 4.99
N GLU A 148 -20.53 -0.04 4.85
CA GLU A 148 -20.73 -1.33 4.20
C GLU A 148 -20.34 -1.30 2.72
N GLY A 149 -19.30 -2.07 2.37
CA GLY A 149 -18.77 -2.11 1.01
C GLY A 149 -17.91 -0.89 0.66
N ALA A 150 -17.62 0.01 1.59
CA ALA A 150 -16.83 1.20 1.32
C ALA A 150 -15.32 0.91 1.37
N ALA A 151 -14.58 1.46 0.41
CA ALA A 151 -13.13 1.26 0.34
C ALA A 151 -12.43 2.41 -0.39
N VAL A 152 -11.16 2.61 -0.07
CA VAL A 152 -10.28 3.57 -0.74
C VAL A 152 -9.29 2.83 -1.62
N LEU A 153 -9.26 3.14 -2.92
CA LEU A 153 -8.21 2.69 -3.83
C LEU A 153 -6.95 3.55 -3.67
N LEU A 154 -5.80 2.91 -3.53
CA LEU A 154 -4.51 3.59 -3.66
C LEU A 154 -4.15 3.68 -5.14
N ARG A 155 -3.93 4.89 -5.64
CA ARG A 155 -3.65 5.12 -7.07
C ARG A 155 -2.22 5.48 -7.36
N SER A 156 -1.59 6.28 -6.51
CA SER A 156 -0.22 6.69 -6.77
C SER A 156 0.57 6.92 -5.50
N LEU A 157 1.86 6.58 -5.58
CA LEU A 157 2.85 6.84 -4.54
C LEU A 157 4.03 7.64 -5.11
N GLU A 158 4.62 8.47 -4.26
CA GLU A 158 6.00 8.95 -4.41
C GLU A 158 6.95 7.91 -3.80
N PRO A 159 7.85 7.29 -4.59
CA PRO A 159 8.84 6.36 -4.05
C PRO A 159 9.83 7.06 -3.10
N LEU A 160 9.94 6.59 -1.86
CA LEU A 160 10.83 7.14 -0.83
C LEU A 160 12.08 6.27 -0.62
N SER A 161 11.93 4.95 -0.56
CA SER A 161 13.06 4.01 -0.42
C SER A 161 12.84 2.74 -1.23
N GLY A 162 13.93 2.13 -1.70
CA GLY A 162 13.89 0.88 -2.46
C GLY A 162 13.61 1.06 -3.95
N GLN A 163 13.87 2.25 -4.51
CA GLN A 163 13.59 2.60 -5.91
C GLN A 163 14.25 1.65 -6.91
N ASP A 164 15.46 1.16 -6.64
CA ASP A 164 16.15 0.19 -7.52
C ASP A 164 15.43 -1.16 -7.56
N VAL A 165 14.96 -1.64 -6.40
CA VAL A 165 14.16 -2.88 -6.31
C VAL A 165 12.80 -2.69 -7.01
N MET A 166 12.12 -1.57 -6.75
CA MET A 166 10.87 -1.22 -7.44
C MET A 166 11.07 -1.21 -8.96
N ARG A 167 12.19 -0.66 -9.44
CA ARG A 167 12.53 -0.62 -10.86
C ARG A 167 12.78 -2.00 -11.45
N GLY A 168 13.49 -2.86 -10.72
CA GLY A 168 13.70 -4.26 -11.09
C GLY A 168 12.39 -5.03 -11.24
N LEU A 169 11.53 -4.97 -10.22
CA LEU A 169 10.18 -5.57 -10.24
C LEU A 169 9.35 -5.04 -11.41
N ARG A 170 9.48 -3.74 -11.70
CA ARG A 170 8.77 -3.09 -12.79
C ARG A 170 9.29 -3.47 -14.17
N ALA A 171 10.60 -3.59 -14.33
CA ALA A 171 11.26 -3.97 -15.56
C ALA A 171 10.98 -5.42 -15.96
N ALA A 172 10.83 -6.34 -15.00
CA ALA A 172 10.52 -7.75 -15.24
C ALA A 172 9.18 -7.99 -15.99
N LYS A 173 8.29 -6.98 -16.03
CA LYS A 173 7.01 -7.02 -16.78
C LYS A 173 7.06 -6.23 -18.10
N ARG A 174 8.19 -5.63 -18.45
CA ARG A 174 8.39 -4.83 -19.68
C ARG A 174 9.11 -5.67 -20.75
N LYS A 175 9.01 -5.25 -22.00
CA LYS A 175 9.73 -5.86 -23.12
C LYS A 175 11.25 -5.69 -22.90
N PRO A 176 12.09 -6.69 -23.27
CA PRO A 176 13.54 -6.53 -23.31
C PRO A 176 13.94 -5.27 -24.10
N GLY A 177 14.94 -4.52 -23.60
CA GLY A 177 15.41 -3.29 -24.23
C GLY A 177 14.55 -2.04 -23.97
N ALA A 178 13.46 -2.13 -23.19
CA ALA A 178 12.69 -0.95 -22.82
C ALA A 178 13.55 0.03 -22.00
N LYS A 179 13.41 1.34 -22.28
CA LYS A 179 14.10 2.40 -21.53
C LYS A 179 13.84 2.26 -20.02
N SER A 180 14.89 2.51 -19.23
CA SER A 180 14.82 2.55 -17.77
C SER A 180 13.75 3.56 -17.31
N LEU A 181 12.95 3.14 -16.34
CA LEU A 181 11.89 3.96 -15.75
C LEU A 181 12.51 5.05 -14.88
N LYS A 182 11.97 6.27 -14.94
CA LYS A 182 12.24 7.33 -13.95
C LYS A 182 11.47 7.04 -12.66
N ASP A 183 11.90 7.62 -11.54
CA ASP A 183 11.28 7.36 -10.23
C ASP A 183 9.79 7.69 -10.21
N LYS A 184 9.41 8.84 -10.78
CA LYS A 184 8.00 9.23 -10.92
C LYS A 184 7.14 8.26 -11.74
N GLU A 185 7.74 7.33 -12.49
CA GLU A 185 7.03 6.34 -13.30
C GLU A 185 6.88 4.99 -12.60
N LEU A 186 7.51 4.80 -11.44
CA LEU A 186 7.49 3.53 -10.71
C LEU A 186 6.10 3.23 -10.13
N CYS A 187 5.49 4.24 -9.48
CA CYS A 187 4.27 4.09 -8.71
C CYS A 187 3.11 4.99 -9.17
N ASN A 188 3.20 5.63 -10.34
CA ASN A 188 2.17 6.56 -10.87
C ASN A 188 0.97 5.86 -11.54
N GLY A 189 0.34 4.95 -10.80
CA GLY A 189 -0.88 4.25 -11.22
C GLY A 189 -1.19 3.07 -10.29
N PRO A 190 -2.48 2.70 -10.14
CA PRO A 190 -2.93 1.74 -9.11
C PRO A 190 -2.30 0.36 -9.29
N SER A 191 -2.15 -0.08 -10.54
CA SER A 191 -1.43 -1.32 -10.85
C SER A 191 0.08 -1.15 -10.89
N LYS A 192 0.55 0.08 -11.04
CA LYS A 192 1.98 0.36 -11.06
C LYS A 192 2.61 0.22 -9.70
N LEU A 193 2.00 0.85 -8.69
CA LEU A 193 2.43 0.71 -7.30
C LEU A 193 2.34 -0.73 -6.82
N CYS A 194 1.29 -1.50 -7.20
CA CYS A 194 1.19 -2.91 -6.80
C CYS A 194 2.39 -3.72 -7.32
N GLN A 195 2.81 -3.49 -8.56
CA GLN A 195 3.95 -4.18 -9.16
C GLN A 195 5.29 -3.66 -8.63
N ALA A 196 5.42 -2.36 -8.34
CA ALA A 196 6.62 -1.79 -7.76
C ALA A 196 6.86 -2.26 -6.32
N LEU A 197 5.79 -2.48 -5.55
CA LEU A 197 5.84 -2.95 -4.15
C LEU A 197 5.67 -4.46 -4.00
N ASP A 198 5.69 -5.24 -5.08
CA ASP A 198 5.39 -6.68 -5.07
C ASP A 198 4.15 -7.04 -4.22
N ILE A 199 3.08 -6.27 -4.40
CA ILE A 199 1.76 -6.58 -3.82
C ILE A 199 1.14 -7.67 -4.67
N GLN A 200 0.92 -8.82 -4.04
CA GLN A 200 0.35 -10.01 -4.66
C GLN A 200 -1.10 -10.22 -4.23
N ARG A 201 -1.82 -11.13 -4.91
CA ARG A 201 -3.21 -11.47 -4.53
C ARG A 201 -3.32 -12.04 -3.11
N SER A 202 -2.25 -12.63 -2.59
CA SER A 202 -2.18 -13.17 -1.23
C SER A 202 -2.31 -12.11 -0.14
N PHE A 203 -2.22 -10.82 -0.47
CA PHE A 203 -2.51 -9.71 0.43
C PHE A 203 -4.00 -9.39 0.57
N ASP A 204 -4.86 -9.96 -0.30
CA ASP A 204 -6.31 -9.78 -0.17
C ASP A 204 -6.79 -10.29 1.20
N ARG A 205 -7.68 -9.52 1.83
CA ARG A 205 -8.28 -9.77 3.16
C ARG A 205 -7.30 -9.72 4.34
N ARG A 206 -6.05 -9.33 4.14
CA ARG A 206 -5.12 -9.07 5.25
C ARG A 206 -5.43 -7.74 5.93
N ASP A 207 -4.99 -7.57 7.17
CA ASP A 207 -5.25 -6.38 7.98
C ASP A 207 -4.04 -5.42 7.96
N LEU A 208 -4.19 -4.26 7.32
CA LEU A 208 -3.11 -3.28 7.18
C LEU A 208 -2.65 -2.69 8.53
N ALA A 209 -3.47 -2.78 9.58
CA ALA A 209 -3.10 -2.34 10.92
C ALA A 209 -2.15 -3.31 11.64
N THR A 210 -2.13 -4.60 11.26
CA THR A 210 -1.40 -5.66 12.00
C THR A 210 -0.50 -6.52 11.13
N ASP A 211 -0.60 -6.47 9.80
CA ASP A 211 0.22 -7.28 8.89
C ASP A 211 1.72 -6.96 9.03
N VAL A 212 2.58 -7.97 8.99
CA VAL A 212 4.03 -7.85 9.23
C VAL A 212 4.82 -7.51 7.96
N GLU A 213 4.22 -7.69 6.79
CA GLU A 213 4.80 -7.53 5.46
C GLU A 213 4.37 -6.24 4.77
N VAL A 214 3.22 -5.66 5.16
CA VAL A 214 2.71 -4.39 4.66
C VAL A 214 2.01 -3.59 5.76
N TRP A 215 2.31 -2.30 5.88
CA TRP A 215 1.64 -1.41 6.83
C TRP A 215 1.71 0.05 6.38
N LEU A 216 1.01 0.91 7.10
CA LEU A 216 1.03 2.35 6.87
C LEU A 216 1.67 3.08 8.06
N GLU A 217 2.47 4.11 7.80
CA GLU A 217 3.10 4.96 8.80
C GLU A 217 2.72 6.44 8.60
N MET A 218 2.85 7.23 9.67
CA MET A 218 2.95 8.68 9.53
C MET A 218 4.23 9.05 8.76
N ASP A 219 4.23 10.12 7.99
CA ASP A 219 5.46 10.60 7.34
C ASP A 219 6.39 11.20 8.42
N PRO A 220 7.59 10.63 8.64
CA PRO A 220 8.51 11.13 9.67
C PRO A 220 9.04 12.54 9.37
N GLU A 221 9.00 13.01 8.12
CA GLU A 221 9.45 14.36 7.74
C GLU A 221 8.33 15.39 7.81
N LYS A 222 7.07 14.94 7.79
CA LYS A 222 5.88 15.79 7.82
C LYS A 222 4.83 15.18 8.74
N GLU A 223 4.99 15.44 10.04
CA GLU A 223 3.98 15.07 11.05
C GLU A 223 2.64 15.78 10.82
N ALA A 224 2.65 16.91 10.11
CA ALA A 224 1.47 17.69 9.81
C ALA A 224 0.52 16.95 8.85
N ILE A 225 -0.78 17.06 9.16
CA ILE A 225 -1.87 16.69 8.24
C ILE A 225 -1.71 17.55 6.98
N VAL A 226 -1.85 16.93 5.81
CA VAL A 226 -1.86 17.64 4.52
C VAL A 226 -2.93 18.72 4.56
N ASP A 227 -2.58 19.96 4.21
CA ASP A 227 -3.52 21.06 4.24
C ASP A 227 -4.66 20.82 3.24
N ALA A 228 -5.89 21.17 3.60
CA ALA A 228 -7.04 20.98 2.72
C ALA A 228 -6.88 21.72 1.38
N GLY A 229 -6.18 22.85 1.36
CA GLY A 229 -5.81 23.61 0.17
C GLY A 229 -4.82 22.89 -0.73
N GLU A 230 -4.06 21.90 -0.23
CA GLU A 230 -3.14 21.08 -1.03
C GLU A 230 -3.83 19.87 -1.67
N VAL A 231 -5.06 19.53 -1.28
CA VAL A 231 -5.77 18.34 -1.77
C VAL A 231 -6.73 18.68 -2.90
N VAL A 232 -6.42 18.24 -4.12
CA VAL A 232 -7.33 18.36 -5.26
C VAL A 232 -8.41 17.30 -5.20
N MET A 233 -9.67 17.73 -5.29
CA MET A 233 -10.84 16.86 -5.46
C MET A 233 -11.26 16.82 -6.93
N ALA A 234 -11.27 15.63 -7.53
CA ALA A 234 -11.54 15.44 -8.95
C ALA A 234 -12.42 14.20 -9.23
N PRO A 235 -13.02 14.10 -10.43
CA PRO A 235 -13.58 12.84 -10.92
C PRO A 235 -12.57 11.69 -10.87
N ARG A 236 -13.06 10.49 -10.58
CA ARG A 236 -12.28 9.24 -10.59
C ARG A 236 -11.90 8.84 -12.01
N ILE A 237 -10.85 8.03 -12.15
CA ILE A 237 -10.28 7.60 -13.42
C ILE A 237 -10.83 6.21 -13.78
N GLY A 238 -11.29 6.06 -15.02
CA GLY A 238 -11.75 4.77 -15.55
C GLY A 238 -13.15 4.38 -15.09
N VAL A 239 -13.99 5.36 -14.73
CA VAL A 239 -15.38 5.15 -14.29
C VAL A 239 -16.40 5.81 -15.22
N ASP A 240 -16.01 6.25 -16.42
CA ASP A 240 -16.82 7.06 -17.35
C ASP A 240 -18.19 6.43 -17.68
N SER A 241 -18.29 5.10 -17.65
CA SER A 241 -19.52 4.35 -17.94
C SER A 241 -20.57 4.36 -16.81
N HIS A 242 -20.33 5.02 -15.68
CA HIS A 242 -21.20 4.94 -14.49
C HIS A 242 -22.10 6.18 -14.28
N GLY A 243 -22.40 6.90 -15.37
CA GLY A 243 -23.37 8.01 -15.36
C GLY A 243 -23.00 9.13 -14.39
N GLU A 244 -23.95 9.56 -13.56
CA GLU A 244 -23.73 10.61 -12.54
C GLU A 244 -22.55 10.34 -11.59
N TRP A 245 -22.19 9.06 -11.38
CA TRP A 245 -21.08 8.67 -10.49
C TRP A 245 -19.71 8.88 -11.12
N ALA A 246 -19.65 9.07 -12.44
CA ALA A 246 -18.42 9.36 -13.16
C ALA A 246 -17.93 10.79 -12.91
N THR A 247 -18.83 11.74 -12.63
CA THR A 247 -18.48 13.16 -12.44
C THR A 247 -18.30 13.56 -10.98
N LYS A 248 -18.66 12.69 -10.03
CA LYS A 248 -18.51 12.97 -8.59
C LYS A 248 -17.03 13.15 -8.20
N PRO A 249 -16.69 14.15 -7.37
CA PRO A 249 -15.31 14.47 -7.00
C PRO A 249 -14.77 13.53 -5.91
N LEU A 250 -14.65 12.25 -6.23
CA LEU A 250 -14.25 11.16 -5.32
C LEU A 250 -12.82 10.66 -5.53
N ARG A 251 -12.00 11.41 -6.27
CA ARG A 251 -10.55 11.22 -6.37
C ARG A 251 -9.84 12.37 -5.69
N PHE A 252 -8.83 12.04 -4.89
CA PHE A 252 -8.08 13.00 -4.08
C PHE A 252 -6.60 12.88 -4.41
N TYR A 253 -5.90 13.99 -4.60
CA TYR A 253 -4.46 13.97 -4.85
C TYR A 253 -3.76 15.24 -4.41
N LEU A 254 -2.45 15.17 -4.19
CA LEU A 254 -1.63 16.33 -3.83
C LEU A 254 -1.43 17.26 -5.04
N ARG A 255 -1.85 18.51 -4.92
CA ARG A 255 -1.82 19.52 -6.00
C ARG A 255 -0.41 19.64 -6.60
N GLY A 256 -0.31 19.58 -7.93
CA GLY A 256 0.94 19.75 -8.67
C GLY A 256 2.00 18.66 -8.45
N HIS A 257 1.70 17.61 -7.68
CA HIS A 257 2.71 16.64 -7.27
C HIS A 257 3.15 15.76 -8.47
N PRO A 258 4.46 15.65 -8.78
CA PRO A 258 4.97 15.05 -10.03
C PRO A 258 4.70 13.54 -10.17
N CYS A 259 4.40 12.86 -9.06
CA CYS A 259 4.09 11.44 -9.02
C CYS A 259 2.58 11.14 -9.18
N VAL A 260 1.68 12.13 -9.20
CA VAL A 260 0.23 11.89 -9.44
C VAL A 260 0.03 11.26 -10.81
N SER A 261 -0.85 10.25 -10.90
CA SER A 261 -1.00 9.46 -12.13
C SER A 261 -1.64 10.25 -13.28
N VAL A 262 -2.69 11.02 -13.00
CA VAL A 262 -3.37 11.89 -13.98
C VAL A 262 -3.83 13.19 -13.30
N LEU A 263 -3.23 14.31 -13.69
CA LEU A 263 -3.65 15.63 -13.20
C LEU A 263 -4.99 16.03 -13.82
N ASN A 264 -5.87 16.63 -13.02
CA ASN A 264 -7.08 17.30 -13.49
C ASN A 264 -6.88 18.82 -13.41
N LYS A 265 -6.41 19.40 -14.53
CA LYS A 265 -6.13 20.84 -14.60
C LYS A 265 -7.35 21.71 -14.31
N ASP A 266 -8.57 21.23 -14.60
CA ASP A 266 -9.79 22.00 -14.38
C ASP A 266 -10.14 22.03 -12.88
N ALA A 267 -9.95 20.92 -12.17
CA ALA A 267 -10.10 20.85 -10.73
C ALA A 267 -9.07 21.74 -10.02
N GLU A 268 -7.81 21.74 -10.47
CA GLU A 268 -6.76 22.62 -9.92
C GLU A 268 -7.11 24.10 -10.12
N ARG A 269 -7.50 24.52 -11.32
CA ARG A 269 -7.90 25.91 -11.59
C ARG A 269 -9.09 26.37 -10.74
N ARG A 270 -10.05 25.47 -10.45
CA ARG A 270 -11.18 25.79 -9.56
C ARG A 270 -10.72 26.07 -8.14
N MET A 271 -9.75 25.33 -7.62
CA MET A 271 -9.21 25.60 -6.29
C MET A 271 -8.43 26.92 -6.23
N ASP A 272 -7.70 27.28 -7.29
CA ASP A 272 -7.03 28.59 -7.37
C ASP A 272 -8.05 29.72 -7.25
N SER A 273 -9.16 29.65 -8.00
CA SER A 273 -10.23 30.66 -7.97
C SER A 273 -10.93 30.77 -6.62
N GLN A 274 -11.06 29.66 -5.87
CA GLN A 274 -11.63 29.66 -4.51
C GLN A 274 -10.69 30.35 -3.53
N SER A 275 -9.38 30.06 -3.62
CA SER A 275 -8.37 30.70 -2.76
C SER A 275 -8.23 32.20 -3.02
N ASP A 276 -8.37 32.65 -4.27
CA ASP A 276 -8.35 34.08 -4.61
C ASP A 276 -9.60 34.80 -4.11
N THR A 277 -10.76 34.14 -4.17
CA THR A 277 -12.02 34.69 -3.65
C THR A 277 -11.94 34.87 -2.13
N GLU A 278 -11.40 33.88 -1.41
CA GLU A 278 -11.22 33.96 0.06
C GLU A 278 -10.24 35.07 0.46
N ARG A 279 -9.16 35.28 -0.32
CA ARG A 279 -8.21 36.38 -0.08
C ARG A 279 -8.76 37.77 -0.37
N THR A 280 -9.74 37.89 -1.27
CA THR A 280 -10.33 39.18 -1.65
C THR A 280 -11.42 39.64 -0.68
N VAL A 281 -11.94 38.73 0.16
CA VAL A 281 -13.05 38.98 1.10
C VAL A 281 -12.56 39.29 2.53
N CYS A 282 -11.26 39.17 2.81
CA CYS A 282 -10.61 39.57 4.07
C CYS A 282 -9.89 40.92 3.94
#